data_AF-A0A1Y4LPN9-F1
#
_entry.id   AF-A0A1Y4LPN9-F1
#
_cell.length_a   1.000
_cell.length_b   1.000
_cell.length_c   1.000
_cell.angle_alpha   90.00
_cell.angle_beta   90.00
_cell.angle_gamma   90.00
#
_symmetry.space_group_name_H-M   'P 1'
#
loop_
_entity.id
_entity.type
_entity.pdbx_description
1 polymer ?
#
loop_
_entity_poly.entity_id
_entity_poly.type
_entity_poly.pdbx_seq_one_letter_code
_entity_poly.pdbx_strand_id
1 'polypeptide(L)'
;MPTATTYLKKHKISKGETIAQSLKDRFEYGQNPDKTQGGELISSYACDHMTADAEFLLSKAKYRAVTGREQRRDADVLCYQIRQAFKPGEITPEEANRIGYETAMRWTKGKYAFFVATHTDRQHIHNVRPDRAMRKAV
;
A
#
# COMPACT_ATOMS: atom_id res chain seq x y z
N MET A 1 7.16 -5.04 22.75
CA MET A 1 7.03 -4.79 21.30
C MET A 1 6.63 -6.10 20.66
N PRO A 2 5.48 -6.18 19.97
CA PRO A 2 5.04 -7.39 19.30
C PRO A 2 6.03 -7.80 18.21
N THR A 3 6.19 -9.11 17.99
CA THR A 3 7.12 -9.64 16.98
C THR A 3 6.43 -9.64 15.63
N ALA A 4 7.05 -9.01 14.63
CA ALA A 4 6.48 -8.92 13.28
C ALA A 4 7.48 -9.33 12.20
N THR A 5 7.05 -10.21 11.29
CA THR A 5 7.78 -10.52 10.06
C THR A 5 7.35 -9.52 8.98
N THR A 6 8.32 -8.87 8.33
CA THR A 6 8.06 -7.83 7.33
C THR A 6 8.60 -8.23 5.96
N TYR A 7 7.80 -8.07 4.91
CA TYR A 7 8.17 -8.34 3.52
C TYR A 7 7.84 -7.16 2.61
N LEU A 8 8.80 -6.75 1.78
CA LEU A 8 8.63 -5.67 0.79
C LEU A 8 8.47 -6.26 -0.62
N LYS A 9 7.38 -5.87 -1.29
CA LYS A 9 7.09 -6.23 -2.69
C LYS A 9 7.00 -4.98 -3.55
N LYS A 10 7.44 -5.07 -4.80
CA LYS A 10 7.14 -4.06 -5.84
C LYS A 10 6.02 -4.58 -6.74
N HIS A 11 5.08 -3.71 -7.09
CA HIS A 11 3.99 -4.02 -8.02
C HIS A 11 4.20 -3.29 -9.33
N LYS A 12 4.06 -4.05 -10.42
CA LYS A 12 4.17 -3.58 -11.81
C LYS A 12 2.83 -3.73 -12.51
N ILE A 13 2.72 -3.32 -13.77
CA ILE A 13 1.54 -3.58 -14.58
C ILE A 13 1.35 -5.10 -14.71
N SER A 14 0.15 -5.62 -14.45
CA SER A 14 -0.13 -7.04 -14.64
C SER A 14 -0.20 -7.37 -16.14
N LYS A 15 0.05 -8.63 -16.50
CA LYS A 15 0.03 -9.05 -17.90
C LYS A 15 -1.38 -8.89 -18.47
N GLY A 16 -1.50 -8.13 -19.57
CA GLY A 16 -2.79 -7.90 -20.25
C GLY A 16 -3.62 -6.74 -19.67
N GLU A 17 -3.19 -6.10 -18.59
CA GLU A 17 -3.93 -5.01 -17.94
C GLU A 17 -3.39 -3.62 -18.28
N THR A 18 -4.24 -2.62 -18.05
CA THR A 18 -3.85 -1.20 -17.98
C THR A 18 -3.28 -0.87 -16.59
N ILE A 19 -2.58 0.26 -16.46
CA ILE A 19 -2.06 0.71 -15.17
C ILE A 19 -3.20 0.89 -14.15
N ALA A 20 -4.31 1.49 -14.60
CA ALA A 20 -5.48 1.74 -13.77
C ALA A 20 -6.09 0.44 -13.25
N GLN A 21 -6.33 -0.52 -14.15
CA GLN A 21 -6.89 -1.82 -13.77
C GLN A 21 -5.98 -2.54 -12.76
N SER A 22 -4.66 -2.57 -13.03
CA SER A 22 -3.70 -3.20 -12.14
C SER A 22 -3.54 -2.55 -10.77
N LEU A 23 -3.86 -1.26 -10.61
CA LEU A 23 -3.88 -0.60 -9.30
C LEU A 23 -5.22 -0.85 -8.61
N LYS A 24 -6.33 -0.67 -9.31
CA LYS A 24 -7.68 -0.86 -8.82
C LYS A 24 -7.88 -2.27 -8.26
N ASP A 25 -7.61 -3.31 -9.04
CA ASP A 25 -7.82 -4.71 -8.62
C ASP A 25 -7.03 -5.05 -7.34
N ARG A 26 -5.81 -4.50 -7.22
CA ARG A 26 -4.95 -4.73 -6.06
C ARG A 26 -5.43 -3.99 -4.83
N PHE A 27 -5.90 -2.77 -5.01
CA PHE A 27 -6.37 -1.93 -3.91
C PHE A 27 -7.71 -2.45 -3.42
N GLU A 28 -8.64 -2.80 -4.30
CA GLU A 28 -9.91 -3.45 -3.95
C GLU A 28 -9.68 -4.77 -3.20
N TYR A 29 -8.79 -5.63 -3.72
CA TYR A 29 -8.46 -6.89 -3.04
C TYR A 29 -7.86 -6.68 -1.63
N GLY A 30 -6.99 -5.67 -1.50
CA GLY A 30 -6.32 -5.31 -0.26
C GLY A 30 -7.24 -4.61 0.74
N GLN A 31 -8.29 -3.94 0.29
CA GLN A 31 -9.24 -3.18 1.12
C GLN A 31 -10.55 -3.93 1.33
N ASN A 32 -10.60 -5.23 1.04
CA ASN A 32 -11.81 -6.02 1.15
C ASN A 32 -12.45 -5.83 2.55
N PRO A 33 -13.72 -5.37 2.62
CA PRO A 33 -14.45 -5.14 3.88
C PRO A 33 -14.48 -6.35 4.81
N ASP A 34 -14.58 -7.56 4.26
CA ASP A 34 -14.63 -8.82 5.03
C ASP A 34 -13.34 -9.05 5.83
N LYS A 35 -12.22 -8.48 5.35
CA LYS A 35 -10.90 -8.61 5.98
C LYS A 35 -10.58 -7.46 6.91
N THR A 36 -11.25 -6.32 6.75
CA THR A 36 -10.88 -5.02 7.34
C THR A 36 -11.95 -4.47 8.27
N GLN A 37 -12.84 -5.32 8.78
CA GLN A 37 -13.98 -4.95 9.63
C GLN A 37 -14.84 -3.84 8.98
N GLY A 38 -15.29 -4.05 7.76
CA GLY A 38 -16.10 -3.05 7.06
C GLY A 38 -15.31 -1.82 6.57
N GLY A 39 -13.97 -1.83 6.68
CA GLY A 39 -13.09 -0.72 6.33
C GLY A 39 -12.59 0.08 7.53
N GLU A 40 -13.04 -0.21 8.76
CA GLU A 40 -12.59 0.48 9.98
C GLU A 40 -11.09 0.30 10.24
N LEU A 41 -10.52 -0.81 9.76
CA LEU A 41 -9.10 -1.12 9.87
C LEU A 41 -8.26 -0.61 8.70
N ILE A 42 -8.71 0.47 8.05
CA ILE A 42 -7.99 1.15 6.98
C ILE A 42 -7.60 2.55 7.44
N SER A 43 -6.31 2.87 7.33
CA SER A 43 -5.80 4.22 7.58
C SER A 43 -4.99 4.73 6.40
N SER A 44 -4.99 6.03 6.14
CA SER A 44 -4.31 6.61 4.98
C SER A 44 -3.60 7.92 5.31
N TYR A 45 -2.66 8.30 4.44
CA TYR A 45 -1.93 9.55 4.52
C TYR A 45 -1.78 10.15 3.13
N ALA A 46 -2.14 11.43 2.99
CA ALA A 46 -2.07 12.19 1.74
C ALA A 46 -2.80 11.54 0.54
N CYS A 47 -3.77 10.68 0.83
CA CYS A 47 -4.71 10.07 -0.10
C CYS A 47 -5.97 9.62 0.66
N ASP A 48 -7.08 9.51 -0.05
CA ASP A 48 -8.26 8.77 0.41
C ASP A 48 -8.15 7.32 -0.08
N HIS A 49 -8.32 6.36 0.81
CA HIS A 49 -8.14 4.94 0.50
C HIS A 49 -9.12 4.44 -0.59
N MET A 50 -10.30 5.07 -0.70
CA MET A 50 -11.31 4.79 -1.72
C MET A 50 -10.94 5.31 -3.10
N THR A 51 -10.01 6.28 -3.19
CA THR A 51 -9.57 6.89 -4.46
C THR A 51 -8.06 6.77 -4.70
N ALA A 52 -7.38 5.98 -3.86
CA ALA A 52 -5.93 5.90 -3.85
C ALA A 52 -5.35 5.43 -5.19
N ASP A 53 -6.05 4.59 -5.96
CA ASP A 53 -5.64 4.14 -7.29
C ASP A 53 -5.55 5.33 -8.27
N ALA A 54 -6.59 6.16 -8.30
CA ALA A 54 -6.65 7.35 -9.13
C ALA A 54 -5.64 8.42 -8.66
N GLU A 55 -5.50 8.64 -7.36
CA GLU A 55 -4.55 9.60 -6.80
C GLU A 55 -3.09 9.19 -7.05
N PHE A 56 -2.80 7.89 -6.99
CA PHE A 56 -1.47 7.36 -7.31
C PHE A 56 -1.18 7.53 -8.81
N LEU A 57 -2.15 7.29 -9.69
CA LEU A 57 -2.01 7.61 -11.11
C LEU A 57 -1.76 9.10 -11.34
N LEU A 58 -2.54 9.97 -10.70
CA LEU A 58 -2.43 11.41 -10.85
C LEU A 58 -1.06 11.92 -10.43
N SER A 59 -0.58 11.52 -9.25
CA SER A 59 0.74 11.95 -8.80
C SER A 59 1.85 11.37 -9.70
N LYS A 60 1.60 10.26 -10.43
CA LYS A 60 2.57 9.70 -11.40
C LYS A 60 2.61 10.53 -12.67
N ALA A 61 1.44 10.91 -13.19
CA ALA A 61 1.34 11.84 -14.30
C ALA A 61 2.01 13.19 -13.98
N LYS A 62 1.79 13.74 -12.77
CA LYS A 62 2.45 14.97 -12.31
C LYS A 62 3.98 14.85 -12.31
N TYR A 63 4.53 13.74 -11.80
CA TYR A 63 5.97 13.51 -11.80
C TYR A 63 6.55 13.42 -13.22
N ARG A 64 5.86 12.72 -14.14
CA ARG A 64 6.25 12.66 -15.54
C ARG A 64 6.25 14.05 -16.18
N ALA A 65 5.21 14.85 -15.93
CA ALA A 65 5.11 16.22 -16.46
C ALA A 65 6.23 17.14 -15.95
N VAL A 66 6.62 17.01 -14.67
CA VAL A 66 7.68 17.84 -14.07
C VAL A 66 9.09 17.40 -14.48
N THR A 67 9.33 16.09 -14.60
CA THR A 67 10.69 15.55 -14.76
C THR A 67 11.01 15.05 -16.18
N GLY A 68 9.99 14.83 -17.02
CA GLY A 68 10.12 14.16 -18.32
C GLY A 68 10.50 12.68 -18.23
N ARG A 69 10.67 12.11 -17.03
CA ARG A 69 11.12 10.73 -16.84
C ARG A 69 9.99 9.74 -17.09
N GLU A 70 10.26 8.74 -17.93
CA GLU A 70 9.35 7.66 -18.24
C GLU A 70 10.08 6.32 -18.16
N GLN A 71 9.46 5.33 -17.51
CA GLN A 71 10.01 3.98 -17.42
C GLN A 71 9.38 3.11 -18.50
N ARG A 72 10.16 2.15 -19.02
CA ARG A 72 9.63 1.12 -19.91
C ARG A 72 8.54 0.33 -19.17
N ARG A 73 7.47 -0.03 -19.89
CA ARG A 73 6.26 -0.67 -19.33
C ARG A 73 6.55 -1.91 -18.47
N ASP A 74 7.54 -2.69 -18.84
CA ASP A 74 7.98 -3.92 -18.15
C ASP A 74 8.83 -3.65 -16.88
N ALA A 75 9.49 -2.49 -16.82
CA ALA A 75 10.26 -2.03 -15.67
C ALA A 75 9.40 -1.20 -14.70
N ASP A 76 8.29 -0.66 -15.17
CA ASP A 76 7.51 0.36 -14.50
C ASP A 76 6.88 -0.10 -13.17
N VAL A 77 7.41 0.43 -12.07
CA VAL A 77 6.89 0.19 -10.73
C VAL A 77 5.75 1.17 -10.46
N LEU A 78 4.58 0.63 -10.12
CA LEU A 78 3.37 1.41 -9.84
C LEU A 78 3.29 1.79 -8.37
N CYS A 79 3.55 0.82 -7.49
CA CYS A 79 3.61 1.00 -6.05
C CYS A 79 4.51 -0.07 -5.43
N TYR A 80 4.93 0.18 -4.21
CA TYR A 80 5.54 -0.80 -3.31
C TYR A 80 4.46 -1.31 -2.37
N GLN A 81 4.63 -2.49 -1.81
CA GLN A 81 3.74 -3.01 -0.78
C GLN A 81 4.58 -3.58 0.35
N ILE A 82 4.31 -3.14 1.57
CA ILE A 82 4.83 -3.75 2.79
C ILE A 82 3.76 -4.67 3.36
N ARG A 83 4.13 -5.93 3.57
CA ARG A 83 3.35 -6.88 4.35
C ARG A 83 4.01 -7.05 5.71
N GLN A 84 3.24 -6.92 6.78
CA GLN A 84 3.72 -7.07 8.14
C GLN A 84 2.79 -8.03 8.86
N ALA A 85 3.28 -9.22 9.21
CA ALA A 85 2.50 -10.24 9.91
C ALA A 85 2.95 -10.33 11.36
N PHE A 86 1.99 -10.39 12.28
CA PHE A 86 2.22 -10.46 13.71
C PHE A 86 1.93 -11.85 14.25
N LYS A 87 2.62 -12.26 15.31
CA LYS A 87 2.32 -13.55 15.95
C LYS A 87 0.90 -13.52 16.55
N PRO A 88 0.10 -14.61 16.41
CA PRO A 88 -1.22 -14.70 17.04
C PRO A 88 -1.19 -14.39 18.55
N GLY A 89 -2.14 -13.57 19.00
CA GLY A 89 -2.30 -13.20 20.42
C GLY A 89 -1.36 -12.11 20.94
N GLU A 90 -0.38 -11.63 20.15
CA GLU A 90 0.55 -10.58 20.60
C GLU A 90 0.05 -9.14 20.39
N ILE A 91 -0.99 -8.95 19.57
CA ILE A 91 -1.43 -7.61 19.13
C ILE A 91 -2.93 -7.58 18.86
N THR A 92 -3.55 -6.42 19.01
CA THR A 92 -4.91 -6.15 18.53
C THR A 92 -4.89 -5.62 17.09
N PRO A 93 -6.00 -5.69 16.33
CA PRO A 93 -6.06 -5.14 14.97
C PRO A 93 -5.76 -3.64 14.91
N GLU A 94 -6.22 -2.86 15.88
CA GLU A 94 -6.04 -1.42 15.95
C GLU A 94 -4.58 -1.06 16.21
N GLU A 95 -3.94 -1.79 17.13
CA GLU A 95 -2.52 -1.63 17.43
C GLU A 95 -1.65 -2.06 16.23
N ALA A 96 -2.04 -3.12 15.52
CA ALA A 96 -1.40 -3.52 14.27
C ALA A 96 -1.51 -2.42 13.21
N ASN A 97 -2.69 -1.82 13.05
CA ASN A 97 -2.89 -0.71 12.11
C ASN A 97 -2.02 0.49 12.47
N ARG A 98 -1.99 0.89 13.75
CA ARG A 98 -1.15 1.99 14.25
C ARG A 98 0.33 1.74 13.98
N ILE A 99 0.85 0.56 14.30
CA ILE A 99 2.24 0.18 13.98
C ILE A 99 2.49 0.21 12.46
N GLY A 100 1.53 -0.26 11.68
CA GLY A 100 1.56 -0.19 10.22
C GLY A 100 1.69 1.25 9.72
N TYR A 101 0.91 2.17 10.28
CA TYR A 101 0.93 3.60 9.95
C TYR A 101 2.24 4.27 10.36
N GLU A 102 2.79 3.96 11.53
CA GLU A 102 4.09 4.52 11.95
C GLU A 102 5.23 4.00 11.08
N THR A 103 5.24 2.70 10.80
CA THR A 103 6.17 2.08 9.85
C THR A 103 6.07 2.79 8.51
N ALA A 104 4.83 3.10 8.11
CA ALA A 104 4.53 3.73 6.86
C ALA A 104 5.09 5.13 6.72
N MET A 105 4.80 5.96 7.72
CA MET A 105 5.29 7.33 7.84
C MET A 105 6.81 7.39 7.84
N ARG A 106 7.48 6.50 8.59
CA ARG A 106 8.95 6.41 8.63
C ARG A 106 9.52 6.01 7.27
N TRP A 107 8.90 5.04 6.59
CA TRP A 107 9.34 4.58 5.28
C TRP A 107 9.22 5.67 4.20
N THR A 108 8.08 6.36 4.17
CA THR A 108 7.82 7.42 3.18
C THR A 108 8.45 8.75 3.56
N LYS A 109 8.93 8.88 4.80
CA LYS A 109 9.44 10.14 5.39
C LYS A 109 8.41 11.27 5.33
N GLY A 110 7.12 10.92 5.37
CA GLY A 110 6.01 11.86 5.19
C GLY A 110 5.91 12.50 3.79
N LYS A 111 6.68 12.05 2.80
CA LYS A 111 6.75 12.67 1.46
C LYS A 111 5.82 12.05 0.43
N TYR A 112 5.23 10.90 0.74
CA TYR A 112 4.46 10.13 -0.23
C TYR A 112 3.18 9.56 0.37
N ALA A 113 2.15 9.52 -0.47
CA ALA A 113 0.87 8.93 -0.12
C ALA A 113 0.98 7.41 0.12
N PHE A 114 0.19 6.93 1.08
CA PHE A 114 0.06 5.52 1.41
C PHE A 114 -1.27 5.26 2.11
N PHE A 115 -1.68 4.00 2.11
CA PHE A 115 -2.71 3.51 3.03
C PHE A 115 -2.32 2.15 3.61
N VAL A 116 -2.78 1.87 4.82
CA VAL A 116 -2.60 0.62 5.56
C VAL A 116 -3.95 -0.06 5.66
N ALA A 117 -4.06 -1.29 5.19
CA ALA A 117 -5.20 -2.15 5.47
C ALA A 117 -4.75 -3.26 6.43
N THR A 118 -5.41 -3.39 7.58
CA THR A 118 -5.15 -4.46 8.53
C THR A 118 -6.17 -5.58 8.35
N HIS A 119 -5.68 -6.80 8.18
CA HIS A 119 -6.47 -7.98 7.86
C HIS A 119 -6.64 -8.87 9.09
N THR A 120 -7.89 -9.26 9.35
CA THR A 120 -8.30 -10.12 10.48
C THR A 120 -8.98 -11.42 10.04
N ASP A 121 -9.00 -11.72 8.74
CA ASP A 121 -9.64 -12.90 8.14
C ASP A 121 -8.83 -14.19 8.29
N ARG A 122 -7.68 -14.13 8.97
CA ARG A 122 -6.73 -15.25 9.13
C ARG A 122 -6.43 -15.50 10.61
N GLN A 123 -5.79 -16.63 10.88
CA GLN A 123 -5.36 -17.00 12.24
C GLN A 123 -4.39 -15.97 12.87
N HIS A 124 -3.72 -15.16 12.05
CA HIS A 124 -2.85 -14.08 12.50
C HIS A 124 -3.24 -12.76 11.85
N ILE A 125 -3.05 -11.68 12.62
CA ILE A 125 -3.24 -10.31 12.14
C ILE A 125 -2.06 -9.95 11.24
N HIS A 126 -2.37 -9.31 10.11
CA HIS A 126 -1.34 -8.81 9.22
C HIS A 126 -1.76 -7.50 8.53
N ASN A 127 -0.79 -6.62 8.32
CA ASN A 127 -0.97 -5.41 7.53
C ASN A 127 -0.62 -5.69 6.08
N VAL A 128 -1.45 -5.19 5.18
CA VAL A 128 -1.20 -5.10 3.75
C VAL A 128 -1.22 -3.62 3.38
N ARG A 129 -0.04 -3.05 3.16
CA ARG A 129 0.13 -1.62 2.92
C ARG A 129 0.69 -1.37 1.54
N PRO A 130 -0.07 -0.86 0.56
CA PRO A 130 0.50 -0.32 -0.66
C PRO A 130 0.95 1.13 -0.49
N ASP A 131 2.14 1.39 -0.99
CA ASP A 131 2.93 2.58 -0.79
C ASP A 131 3.43 3.12 -2.08
N ARG A 132 3.40 4.43 -2.19
CA ARG A 132 4.13 5.10 -3.24
C ARG A 132 5.52 5.51 -2.77
N ALA A 133 6.44 4.58 -2.58
CA ALA A 133 7.83 4.95 -2.29
C ALA A 133 8.56 5.41 -3.59
N MET A 134 8.36 6.65 -4.04
CA MET A 134 9.05 7.19 -5.23
C MET A 134 10.52 7.57 -4.97
N ARG A 135 11.26 6.74 -4.24
CA ARG A 135 12.70 6.99 -4.07
C ARG A 135 13.59 6.19 -5.01
N LYS A 136 13.09 5.15 -5.69
CA LYS A 136 13.85 4.38 -6.71
C LYS A 136 12.97 3.80 -7.84
N ALA A 137 12.05 4.62 -8.34
CA ALA A 137 11.51 4.49 -9.70
C ALA A 137 12.17 5.55 -10.60
N VAL A 138 13.48 5.71 -10.40
CA VAL A 138 14.42 6.45 -11.24
C VAL A 138 15.35 5.41 -11.84
#